data_AF-A0A550HNQ8-F1
#
_entry.id   AF-A0A550HNQ8-F1
#
_cell.length_a   1.000
_cell.length_b   1.000
_cell.length_c   1.000
_cell.angle_alpha   90.00
_cell.angle_beta   90.00
_cell.angle_gamma   90.00
#
_symmetry.space_group_name_H-M   'P 1'
#
loop_
_entity.id
_entity.type
_entity.pdbx_description
1 polymer ?
#
loop_
_entity_poly.entity_id
_entity_poly.type
_entity_poly.pdbx_seq_one_letter_code
_entity_poly.pdbx_strand_id
1 'polypeptide(L)' 'MKPKKTLPAGSEELAEQGRFIIVKTTLEKQPYYMIYEFFEAGDGRRYWARGAGNSDIEVVLLEFERITGKKLKVTS' A
#
# COMPACT_ATOMS: atom_id res chain seq x y z
N MET A 1 -5.35 8.19 12.18
CA MET A 1 -6.41 7.54 11.36
C MET A 1 -6.74 6.18 11.99
N LYS A 2 -7.99 5.70 11.96
CA LYS A 2 -8.38 4.37 12.52
C LYS A 2 -8.15 3.26 11.49
N PRO A 3 -7.87 2.01 11.91
CA PRO A 3 -7.70 0.90 10.96
C PRO A 3 -9.00 0.58 10.26
N LYS A 4 -8.92 0.35 8.95
CA LYS A 4 -10.05 -0.12 8.14
C LYS A 4 -9.95 -1.63 7.98
N LYS A 5 -11.10 -2.32 7.98
CA LYS A 5 -11.15 -3.77 7.69
C LYS A 5 -10.98 -4.08 6.21
N THR A 6 -11.18 -3.09 5.35
CA THR A 6 -11.11 -3.25 3.90
C THR A 6 -10.34 -2.09 3.29
N LEU A 7 -9.65 -2.38 2.19
CA LEU A 7 -9.07 -1.37 1.31
C LEU A 7 -10.17 -0.60 0.56
N PRO A 8 -9.87 0.56 -0.05
CA PRO A 8 -10.80 1.25 -0.95
C PRO A 8 -11.36 0.32 -2.03
N ALA A 9 -12.60 0.54 -2.47
CA ALA A 9 -13.20 -0.28 -3.53
C ALA A 9 -12.39 -0.14 -4.84
N GLY A 10 -12.20 -1.26 -5.55
CA GLY A 10 -11.39 -1.29 -6.77
C GLY A 10 -9.88 -1.20 -6.53
N SER A 11 -9.42 -1.43 -5.30
CA SER A 11 -7.99 -1.51 -4.98
C SER A 11 -7.34 -2.76 -5.57
N GLU A 12 -6.10 -2.62 -6.01
CA GLU A 12 -5.22 -3.70 -6.47
C GLU A 12 -3.96 -3.72 -5.58
N GLU A 13 -3.64 -4.87 -4.98
CA GLU A 13 -2.40 -5.05 -4.20
C GLU A 13 -1.23 -5.34 -5.16
N LEU A 14 -0.22 -4.47 -5.18
CA LEU A 14 0.91 -4.57 -6.12
C LEU A 14 2.14 -5.25 -5.52
N ALA A 15 2.34 -5.09 -4.21
CA ALA A 15 3.49 -5.64 -3.51
C ALA A 15 3.16 -5.84 -2.03
N GLU A 16 3.72 -6.89 -1.42
CA GLU A 16 3.66 -7.16 0.02
C GLU A 16 5.08 -7.39 0.56
N GLN A 17 5.41 -6.75 1.68
CA GLN A 17 6.67 -6.95 2.38
C GLN A 17 6.50 -6.79 3.88
N GLY A 18 6.67 -7.89 4.61
CA GLY A 18 6.47 -7.90 6.05
C GLY A 18 5.02 -7.57 6.38
N ARG A 19 4.78 -6.49 7.11
CA ARG A 19 3.43 -5.99 7.45
C ARG A 19 2.98 -4.83 6.58
N PHE A 20 3.60 -4.63 5.42
CA PHE A 20 3.32 -3.50 4.54
C PHE A 20 2.92 -3.99 3.16
N ILE A 21 1.99 -3.27 2.53
CA ILE A 21 1.57 -3.49 1.14
C ILE A 21 1.56 -2.17 0.37
N ILE A 22 1.80 -2.27 -0.93
CA ILE A 22 1.51 -1.19 -1.89
C ILE A 22 0.16 -1.50 -2.53
N VAL A 23 -0.74 -0.53 -2.50
CA VAL A 23 -2.08 -0.63 -3.06
C VAL A 23 -2.26 0.43 -4.12
N LYS A 24 -2.65 0.01 -5.32
CA LYS A 24 -3.10 0.89 -6.39
C LYS A 24 -4.60 1.09 -6.29
N THR A 25 -5.01 2.33 -6.47
CA THR A 25 -6.40 2.79 -6.49
C THR A 25 -6.58 3.76 -7.67
N THR A 26 -7.80 4.26 -7.84
CA THR A 26 -8.08 5.33 -8.80
C THR A 26 -8.47 6.59 -8.05
N LEU A 27 -7.74 7.68 -8.28
CA LEU A 27 -8.07 9.01 -7.79
C LEU A 27 -8.19 9.95 -9.00
N GLU A 28 -9.32 10.64 -9.13
CA GLU A 28 -9.56 11.57 -10.27
C GLU A 28 -9.34 10.93 -11.66
N LYS A 29 -9.73 9.67 -11.81
CA LYS A 29 -9.55 8.84 -13.03
C LYS A 29 -8.08 8.52 -13.37
N GLN A 30 -7.14 8.81 -12.47
CA GLN A 30 -5.73 8.46 -12.62
C GLN A 30 -5.33 7.39 -11.60
N PRO A 31 -4.32 6.55 -11.90
CA PRO A 31 -3.74 5.64 -10.91
C PRO A 31 -3.19 6.42 -9.72
N TYR A 32 -3.48 5.92 -8.52
CA TYR A 32 -2.95 6.46 -7.27
C TYR A 32 -2.52 5.33 -6.35
N TYR A 33 -1.27 5.39 -5.89
CA TYR A 33 -0.60 4.34 -5.15
C TYR A 33 -0.47 4.75 -3.69
N MET A 34 -0.73 3.84 -2.75
CA MET A 34 -0.64 4.09 -1.32
C MET A 34 0.01 2.91 -0.61
N ILE A 35 0.79 3.21 0.42
CA ILE A 35 1.32 2.21 1.33
C ILE A 35 0.34 2.01 2.49
N TYR A 36 -0.04 0.76 2.72
CA TYR A 36 -0.76 0.36 3.92
C TYR A 36 0.14 -0.53 4.78
N GLU A 37 0.07 -0.33 6.09
CA GLU A 37 0.46 -1.33 7.07
C GLU A 37 -0.74 -2.21 7.37
N PHE A 38 -0.57 -3.52 7.45
CA PHE A 38 -1.64 -4.42 7.83
C PHE A 38 -1.27 -5.26 9.04
N PHE A 39 -2.29 -5.77 9.73
CA PHE A 39 -2.15 -6.76 10.78
C PHE A 39 -3.32 -7.75 10.73
N GLU A 40 -3.03 -8.99 11.10
CA GLU A 40 -4.04 -10.02 11.23
C GLU A 40 -4.82 -9.81 12.52
N ALA A 41 -6.15 -9.79 12.42
CA ALA A 41 -7.06 -9.78 13.57
C ALA A 41 -8.01 -10.99 13.48
N GLY A 42 -8.65 -11.35 14.59
CA GLY A 42 -9.57 -12.49 14.63
C GLY A 42 -10.75 -12.36 13.66
N ASP A 43 -11.06 -11.14 13.20
CA ASP A 43 -12.11 -10.84 12.21
C ASP A 43 -11.56 -10.50 10.82
N GLY A 44 -10.32 -10.86 10.53
CA GLY A 44 -9.64 -10.66 9.25
C GLY A 44 -8.53 -9.59 9.30
N ARG A 45 -8.02 -9.24 8.12
CA ARG A 45 -6.92 -8.28 7.98
C ARG A 45 -7.40 -6.85 8.18
N ARG A 46 -6.61 -6.05 8.91
CA ARG A 46 -6.88 -4.62 9.13
C ARG A 46 -5.76 -3.78 8.59
N TYR A 47 -6.09 -2.62 8.03
CA TYR A 47 -5.19 -1.79 7.24
C TYR A 47 -5.08 -0.37 7.80
N TRP A 48 -3.85 0.16 7.88
CA TRP A 48 -3.47 1.53 8.23
C TRP A 48 -2.76 2.19 7.07
N ALA A 49 -3.35 3.21 6.47
CA ALA A 49 -2.64 3.99 5.47
C ALA A 49 -1.48 4.76 6.14
N ARG A 50 -0.29 4.66 5.53
CA ARG A 50 0.96 5.23 6.06
C ARG A 50 1.29 6.62 5.50
N GLY A 51 0.37 7.22 4.75
CA GLY A 51 0.49 8.60 4.25
C GLY A 51 1.37 8.79 3.01
N ALA A 52 1.97 7.72 2.49
CA ALA A 52 2.83 7.72 1.31
C ALA A 52 2.05 7.61 0.00
N GLY A 53 0.94 8.34 -0.12
CA GLY A 53 0.10 8.29 -1.31
C GLY A 53 0.66 9.16 -2.44
N ASN A 54 0.89 8.59 -3.62
CA ASN A 54 1.36 9.34 -4.79
C ASN A 54 0.80 8.76 -6.09
N SER A 55 0.62 9.61 -7.11
CA SER A 55 0.29 9.17 -8.47
C SER A 55 1.49 8.58 -9.22
N ASP A 56 2.71 8.86 -8.76
CA ASP A 56 3.95 8.26 -9.24
C ASP A 56 4.32 7.02 -8.40
N ILE A 57 4.36 5.86 -9.06
CA ILE A 57 4.70 4.59 -8.41
C ILE A 57 6.15 4.55 -7.95
N GLU A 58 7.08 5.22 -8.63
CA GLU A 58 8.50 5.20 -8.27
C GLU A 58 8.73 5.86 -6.92
N VAL A 59 8.03 6.97 -6.65
CA VAL A 59 8.05 7.64 -5.34
C VAL A 59 7.53 6.72 -4.24
N VAL A 60 6.45 5.97 -4.52
CA VAL A 60 5.88 5.03 -3.54
C VAL A 60 6.79 3.83 -3.32
N LEU A 61 7.46 3.32 -4.35
CA LEU A 61 8.44 2.25 -4.22
C LEU A 61 9.61 2.67 -3.34
N LEU A 62 10.21 3.85 -3.60
CA LEU A 62 11.30 4.37 -2.78
C LEU A 62 10.90 4.50 -1.30
N GLU A 63 9.70 5.01 -1.03
CA GLU A 63 9.18 5.13 0.33
C GLU A 63 8.90 3.76 0.96
N PHE A 64 8.42 2.79 0.17
CA PHE A 64 8.20 1.42 0.63
C PHE A 64 9.51 0.72 0.98
N GLU A 65 10.55 0.92 0.17
CA GLU A 65 11.91 0.43 0.46
C GLU A 65 12.45 1.07 1.74
N ARG A 66 12.24 2.37 1.92
CA ARG A 66 12.64 3.10 3.14
C ARG A 66 11.94 2.56 4.40
N ILE A 67 10.65 2.24 4.31
CA ILE A 67 9.86 1.70 5.43
C ILE A 67 10.26 0.27 5.75
N THR A 68 10.46 -0.56 4.73
CA THR A 68 10.66 -2.01 4.89
C THR A 68 12.13 -2.41 5.00
N GLY A 69 13.05 -1.52 4.63
CA GLY A 69 14.48 -1.80 4.54
C GLY A 69 14.84 -2.80 3.43
N LYS A 70 13.91 -3.11 2.52
CA LYS A 70 14.12 -4.08 1.44
C LYS A 70 13.78 -3.48 0.10
N LYS A 71 14.70 -3.69 -0.85
CA LYS A 71 14.52 -3.28 -2.24
C LYS A 71 13.44 -4.12 -2.92
N LEU A 72 12.38 -3.50 -3.45
CA LEU A 72 11.40 -4.22 -4.26
C LEU A 72 11.96 -4.36 -5.67
N LYS A 73 12.16 -5.60 -6.12
CA LYS A 73 12.39 -5.84 -7.55
C LYS A 73 11.02 -5.86 -8.22
N VAL A 74 10.61 -4.73 -8.79
CA VAL A 74 9.50 -4.72 -9.74
C VAL A 74 10.01 -5.42 -10.99
N THR A 75 9.53 -6.64 -11.24
CA THR A 75 9.86 -7.35 -12.47
C THR A 75 9.02 -6.71 -13.56
N SER A 76 9.68 -6.01 -14.50
CA SER A 76 9.06 -5.38 -15.67
C SER A 76 8.43 -6.37 -16.62
#